data_AF-A0A6V7JS74-F1
#
_entry.id   AF-A0A6V7JS74-F1
#
_cell.length_a   1.000
_cell.length_b   1.000
_cell.length_c   1.000
_cell.angle_alpha   90.00
_cell.angle_beta   90.00
_cell.angle_gamma   90.00
#
_symmetry.space_group_name_H-M   'P 1'
#
loop_
_entity.id
_entity.type
_entity.pdbx_description
1 polymer ?
#
loop_
_entity_poly.entity_id
_entity_poly.type
_entity_poly.pdbx_seq_one_letter_code
_entity_poly.pdbx_strand_id
1 'polypeptide(L)'
;LFHRAISQSGTSLSPWGMHTQKSARLQAFRLGASLNCTSKDSYELVQCLRSKSAQELIDAAQRWSLTDSAPKPYFRPVVEPQHENAVLVEDPIDTIQGGRSADIPWLNGVNQHEGALAVA
;
A
#
# COMPACT_ATOMS: atom_id res chain seq x y z
N LEU A 1 2.78 -1.20 -23.31
CA LEU A 1 3.45 -0.36 -22.28
C LEU A 1 4.88 -0.82 -22.00
N PHE A 2 5.13 -2.13 -21.92
CA PHE A 2 6.46 -2.73 -21.74
C PHE A 2 6.49 -4.11 -22.40
N HIS A 3 7.68 -4.69 -22.59
CA HIS A 3 7.87 -6.00 -23.23
C HIS A 3 8.47 -7.06 -22.30
N ARG A 4 9.08 -6.63 -21.18
CA ARG A 4 9.73 -7.48 -20.18
C ARG A 4 9.66 -6.77 -18.82
N ALA A 5 9.77 -7.53 -17.74
CA ALA A 5 9.79 -6.99 -16.37
C ALA A 5 10.97 -7.54 -15.57
N ILE A 6 11.51 -6.72 -14.65
CA ILE A 6 12.49 -7.13 -13.65
C ILE A 6 12.00 -6.69 -12.28
N SER A 7 12.00 -7.59 -11.30
CA SER A 7 11.67 -7.28 -9.90
C SER A 7 12.77 -7.76 -8.96
N GLN A 8 13.40 -6.82 -8.24
CA GLN A 8 14.50 -7.12 -7.33
C GLN A 8 14.01 -6.98 -5.89
N SER A 9 14.11 -8.04 -5.09
CA SER A 9 13.80 -8.06 -3.66
C SER A 9 12.34 -7.72 -3.28
N GLY A 10 11.40 -7.83 -4.22
CA GLY A 10 9.98 -7.57 -3.96
C GLY A 10 9.07 -7.98 -5.10
N THR A 11 7.86 -8.41 -4.78
CA THR A 11 6.82 -8.80 -5.74
C THR A 11 5.44 -8.33 -5.26
N SER A 12 4.41 -8.43 -6.09
CA SER A 12 3.02 -8.18 -5.68
C SER A 12 2.53 -9.14 -4.58
N LEU A 13 3.23 -10.25 -4.36
CA LEU A 13 2.91 -11.26 -3.36
C LEU A 13 3.65 -11.05 -2.03
N SER A 14 4.50 -10.03 -1.93
CA SER A 14 5.19 -9.72 -0.68
C SER A 14 4.16 -9.35 0.41
N PRO A 15 4.30 -9.85 1.66
CA PRO A 15 3.32 -9.59 2.74
C PRO A 15 3.22 -8.10 3.14
N TRP A 16 4.22 -7.30 2.75
CA TRP A 16 4.28 -5.86 2.92
C TRP A 16 3.90 -5.09 1.65
N GLY A 17 3.56 -5.77 0.55
CA GLY A 17 3.29 -5.17 -0.76
C GLY A 17 1.88 -4.59 -0.89
N MET A 18 0.90 -5.06 -0.10
CA MET A 18 -0.50 -4.63 -0.20
C MET A 18 -1.18 -4.48 1.15
N HIS A 19 -2.29 -3.73 1.14
CA HIS A 19 -3.29 -3.71 2.20
C HIS A 19 -4.53 -4.51 1.81
N THR A 20 -5.24 -5.00 2.83
CA THR A 20 -6.66 -5.33 2.68
C THR A 20 -7.48 -4.03 2.65
N GLN A 21 -8.66 -4.04 2.02
CA GLN A 21 -9.56 -2.87 2.06
C GLN A 21 -9.88 -2.44 3.50
N LYS A 22 -10.05 -3.40 4.42
CA LYS A 22 -10.31 -3.14 5.83
C LYS A 22 -9.12 -2.45 6.52
N SER A 23 -7.89 -2.92 6.30
CA SER A 23 -6.69 -2.32 6.92
C SER A 23 -6.40 -0.94 6.32
N ALA A 24 -6.54 -0.77 5.00
CA ALA A 24 -6.39 0.53 4.34
C ALA A 24 -7.39 1.55 4.88
N ARG A 25 -8.68 1.17 4.99
CA ARG A 25 -9.72 2.02 5.59
C ARG A 25 -9.36 2.40 7.03
N LEU A 26 -9.02 1.43 7.87
CA LEU A 26 -8.64 1.69 9.27
C LEU A 26 -7.49 2.69 9.38
N GLN A 27 -6.46 2.55 8.53
CA GLN A 27 -5.32 3.47 8.52
C GLN A 27 -5.70 4.87 8.05
N ALA A 28 -6.54 5.01 7.02
CA ALA A 28 -7.02 6.31 6.57
C ALA A 28 -7.76 7.08 7.68
N PHE A 29 -8.68 6.41 8.40
CA PHE A 29 -9.38 7.05 9.53
C PHE A 29 -8.47 7.30 10.73
N ARG A 30 -7.46 6.45 10.97
CA ARG A 30 -6.43 6.70 11.99
C ARG A 30 -5.61 7.95 11.68
N LEU A 31 -5.30 8.21 10.39
CA LEU A 31 -4.63 9.45 9.97
C LEU A 31 -5.54 10.65 10.18
N GLY A 32 -6.80 10.52 9.83
CA GLY A 32 -7.79 11.56 10.08
C GLY A 32 -7.84 11.94 11.55
N ALA A 33 -7.98 10.95 12.44
CA ALA A 33 -8.05 11.16 13.87
C ALA A 33 -6.81 11.87 14.44
N SER A 34 -5.59 11.57 13.96
CA SER A 34 -4.37 12.23 14.44
C SER A 34 -4.20 13.67 13.97
N LEU A 35 -5.06 14.14 13.06
CA LEU A 35 -5.10 15.48 12.47
C LEU A 35 -6.43 16.21 12.74
N ASN A 36 -7.23 15.72 13.69
CA ASN A 36 -8.55 16.24 14.04
C ASN A 36 -9.58 16.20 12.90
N CYS A 37 -9.44 15.25 11.97
CA CYS A 37 -10.42 14.91 10.94
C CYS A 37 -11.19 13.65 11.38
N THR A 38 -12.27 13.83 12.15
CA THR A 38 -12.96 12.73 12.87
C THR A 38 -14.26 12.24 12.23
N SER A 39 -14.60 12.70 11.01
CA SER A 39 -15.77 12.18 10.30
C SER A 39 -15.65 10.67 10.06
N LYS A 40 -16.80 9.98 10.03
CA LYS A 40 -16.91 8.56 9.63
C LYS A 40 -17.21 8.40 8.14
N ASP A 41 -17.58 9.49 7.48
CA ASP A 41 -17.82 9.53 6.04
C ASP A 41 -16.49 9.70 5.30
N SER A 42 -16.33 8.95 4.21
CA SER A 42 -15.05 8.93 3.49
C SER A 42 -14.82 10.21 2.68
N TYR A 43 -15.91 10.83 2.19
CA TYR A 43 -15.83 12.08 1.44
C TYR A 43 -15.43 13.24 2.36
N GLU A 44 -16.09 13.39 3.51
CA GLU A 44 -15.75 14.40 4.50
C GLU A 44 -14.33 14.23 5.06
N LEU A 45 -13.90 12.98 5.32
CA LEU A 45 -12.53 12.69 5.73
C LEU A 45 -11.52 13.20 4.68
N VAL A 46 -11.74 12.91 3.39
CA VAL A 46 -10.85 13.35 2.32
C VAL A 46 -10.81 14.87 2.20
N GLN A 47 -11.96 15.56 2.31
CA GLN A 47 -12.01 17.03 2.28
C GLN A 47 -11.19 17.63 3.43
N CYS A 48 -11.34 17.09 4.65
CA CYS A 48 -10.56 17.55 5.80
C CYS A 48 -9.05 17.29 5.62
N LEU A 49 -8.66 16.09 5.18
CA LEU A 49 -7.24 15.75 4.95
C LEU A 49 -6.60 16.63 3.87
N ARG A 50 -7.35 17.00 2.82
CA ARG A 50 -6.88 17.93 1.77
C ARG A 50 -6.65 19.35 2.25
N SER A 51 -7.23 19.75 3.39
CA SER A 51 -6.97 21.05 4.02
C SER A 51 -5.65 21.09 4.81
N LYS A 52 -5.04 19.94 5.08
CA LYS A 52 -3.78 19.83 5.83
C LYS A 52 -2.58 20.03 4.91
N SER A 53 -1.50 20.55 5.47
CA SER A 53 -0.22 20.61 4.76
C SER A 53 0.37 19.21 4.54
N ALA A 54 1.19 19.07 3.51
CA ALA A 54 1.91 17.81 3.26
C ALA A 54 2.77 17.40 4.47
N GLN A 55 3.38 18.35 5.17
CA GLN A 55 4.20 18.09 6.35
C GLN A 55 3.37 17.51 7.49
N GLU A 56 2.19 18.09 7.79
CA GLU A 56 1.28 17.55 8.81
C GLU A 56 0.88 16.09 8.51
N LEU A 57 0.59 15.78 7.24
CA LEU A 57 0.23 14.43 6.81
C LEU A 57 1.39 13.44 7.02
N ILE A 58 2.61 13.84 6.64
CA ILE A 58 3.81 13.02 6.79
C ILE A 58 4.13 12.80 8.27
N ASP A 59 4.16 13.87 9.07
CA ASP A 59 4.46 13.80 10.51
C ASP A 59 3.45 12.95 11.26
N ALA A 60 2.17 13.04 10.89
CA ALA A 60 1.11 12.23 11.46
C ALA A 60 1.24 10.74 11.11
N ALA A 61 1.66 10.41 9.89
CA ALA A 61 1.89 9.03 9.47
C ALA A 61 3.17 8.44 10.11
N GLN A 62 4.26 9.21 10.18
CA GLN A 62 5.54 8.78 10.76
C GLN A 62 5.45 8.45 12.25
N ARG A 63 4.56 9.12 13.00
CA ARG A 63 4.30 8.78 14.42
C ARG A 63 3.84 7.33 14.63
N TRP A 64 3.36 6.63 13.60
CA TRP A 64 3.00 5.22 13.68
C TRP A 64 4.22 4.28 13.65
N SER A 65 5.39 4.77 13.25
CA SER A 65 6.65 3.99 13.16
C SER A 65 7.13 3.43 14.47
N LEU A 66 6.71 4.03 15.58
CA LEU A 66 7.20 3.69 16.91
C LEU A 66 6.65 2.35 17.44
N THR A 67 5.74 1.71 16.71
CA THR A 67 5.06 0.47 17.16
C THR A 67 5.21 -0.72 16.23
N ASP A 68 5.85 -0.57 15.06
CA ASP A 68 6.00 -1.66 14.09
C ASP A 68 7.43 -2.21 14.10
N SER A 69 7.55 -3.55 14.17
CA SER A 69 8.82 -4.27 14.28
C SER A 69 9.61 -4.39 12.97
N ALA A 70 9.10 -3.84 11.86
CA ALA A 70 9.77 -3.88 10.57
C ALA A 70 9.42 -2.64 9.72
N PRO A 71 10.38 -2.09 8.97
CA PRO A 71 10.12 -0.99 8.06
C PRO A 71 9.24 -1.47 6.92
N LYS A 72 8.01 -0.95 6.87
CA LYS A 72 7.06 -1.19 5.81
C LYS A 72 6.38 0.12 5.44
N PRO A 73 6.05 0.36 4.16
CA PRO A 73 5.28 1.55 3.79
C PRO A 73 3.96 1.61 4.57
N TYR A 74 3.58 2.79 5.08
CA TYR A 74 2.29 2.95 5.76
C TYR A 74 1.15 2.80 4.76
N PHE A 75 1.19 3.60 3.71
CA PHE A 75 0.25 3.52 2.59
C PHE A 75 0.81 2.58 1.51
N ARG A 76 -0.03 1.65 1.05
CA ARG A 76 0.30 0.61 0.09
C ARG A 76 -0.86 0.44 -0.89
N PRO A 77 -0.62 -0.18 -2.05
CA PRO A 77 -1.71 -0.62 -2.94
C PRO A 77 -2.78 -1.43 -2.20
N VAL A 78 -4.01 -1.33 -2.68
CA VAL A 78 -5.18 -2.05 -2.18
C VAL A 78 -6.02 -2.46 -3.38
N VAL A 79 -6.75 -3.58 -3.27
CA VAL A 79 -7.77 -3.94 -4.27
C VAL A 79 -8.90 -2.90 -4.22
N GLU A 80 -9.17 -2.27 -5.36
CA GLU A 80 -10.14 -1.20 -5.54
C GLU A 80 -11.51 -1.74 -5.95
N PRO A 81 -12.61 -1.04 -5.60
CA PRO A 81 -13.89 -1.26 -6.25
C PRO A 81 -13.78 -0.99 -7.76
N GLN A 82 -14.50 -1.76 -8.57
CA GLN A 82 -14.53 -1.56 -10.02
C GLN A 82 -15.05 -0.16 -10.37
N HIS A 83 -14.23 0.64 -11.03
CA HIS A 83 -14.62 1.91 -11.65
C HIS A 83 -13.68 2.23 -12.84
N GLU A 84 -14.03 3.23 -13.65
CA GLU A 84 -13.31 3.57 -14.89
C GLU A 84 -11.79 3.73 -14.71
N ASN A 85 -11.37 4.37 -13.61
CA ASN A 85 -9.97 4.64 -13.31
C ASN A 85 -9.30 3.65 -12.35
N ALA A 86 -9.94 2.51 -12.06
CA ALA A 86 -9.39 1.55 -11.09
C ALA A 86 -8.17 0.85 -11.71
N VAL A 87 -7.08 0.76 -10.96
CA VAL A 87 -5.80 0.18 -11.42
C VAL A 87 -5.73 -1.29 -11.05
N LEU A 88 -6.13 -1.65 -9.83
CA LEU A 88 -6.06 -3.02 -9.33
C LEU A 88 -7.39 -3.43 -8.71
N VAL A 89 -8.16 -4.24 -9.43
CA VAL A 89 -9.55 -4.63 -9.05
C VAL A 89 -9.68 -6.08 -8.59
N GLU A 90 -8.57 -6.83 -8.62
CA GLU A 90 -8.49 -8.24 -8.24
C GLU A 90 -7.22 -8.47 -7.40
N ASP A 91 -7.26 -9.45 -6.49
CA ASP A 91 -6.08 -9.83 -5.74
C ASP A 91 -4.99 -10.37 -6.70
N PRO A 92 -3.71 -10.02 -6.51
CA PRO A 92 -2.65 -10.50 -7.39
C PRO A 92 -2.55 -12.03 -7.46
N ILE A 93 -2.86 -12.76 -6.37
CA ILE A 93 -2.85 -14.23 -6.37
C ILE A 93 -3.88 -14.76 -7.36
N ASP A 94 -5.11 -14.24 -7.29
CA ASP A 94 -6.21 -14.65 -8.15
C ASP A 94 -5.93 -14.27 -9.62
N THR A 95 -5.37 -13.07 -9.84
CA THR A 95 -4.98 -12.58 -11.17
C THR A 95 -3.95 -13.51 -11.83
N ILE A 96 -2.93 -13.93 -11.08
CA ILE A 96 -1.85 -14.80 -11.56
C ILE A 96 -2.39 -16.22 -11.80
N GLN A 97 -3.09 -16.80 -10.82
CA GLN A 97 -3.65 -18.15 -10.95
C GLN A 97 -4.67 -18.24 -12.10
N GLY A 98 -5.38 -17.15 -12.34
CA GLY A 98 -6.33 -17.01 -13.43
C GLY A 98 -5.71 -16.73 -14.80
N GLY A 99 -4.39 -16.62 -14.92
CA GLY A 99 -3.69 -16.35 -16.19
C GLY A 99 -3.98 -14.96 -16.77
N ARG A 100 -4.43 -14.01 -15.94
CA ARG A 100 -4.79 -12.64 -16.36
C ARG A 100 -3.63 -11.64 -16.20
N SER A 101 -2.52 -12.07 -15.61
CA SER A 101 -1.27 -11.31 -15.61
C SER A 101 -0.66 -11.24 -17.01
N ALA A 102 0.10 -10.18 -17.30
CA ALA A 102 0.81 -10.06 -18.57
C ALA A 102 1.76 -11.25 -18.80
N ASP A 103 1.55 -11.97 -19.91
CA ASP A 103 2.40 -13.10 -20.31
C ASP A 103 3.64 -12.58 -21.06
N ILE A 104 4.66 -12.19 -20.28
CA ILE A 104 5.92 -11.67 -20.79
C ILE A 104 7.10 -12.22 -19.98
N PRO A 105 8.33 -12.18 -20.51
CA PRO A 105 9.51 -12.54 -19.73
C PRO A 105 9.65 -11.70 -18.46
N TRP A 106 9.76 -12.38 -17.32
CA TRP A 106 9.94 -11.80 -16.00
C TRP A 106 11.18 -12.37 -15.32
N LEU A 107 12.13 -11.50 -14.97
CA LEU A 107 13.30 -11.85 -14.17
C LEU A 107 13.08 -11.33 -12.75
N ASN A 108 13.19 -12.21 -11.74
CA ASN A 108 13.13 -11.80 -10.35
C ASN A 108 14.19 -12.50 -9.51
N GLY A 109 14.51 -11.91 -8.35
CA GLY A 109 15.51 -12.44 -7.43
C GLY A 109 15.47 -11.74 -6.08
N VAL A 110 16.19 -12.32 -5.12
CA VAL A 110 16.29 -11.84 -3.73
C VAL A 110 17.76 -11.86 -3.29
N ASN A 111 18.08 -11.05 -2.29
CA ASN A 111 19.36 -11.10 -1.60
C ASN A 111 19.33 -12.13 -0.45
N GLN A 112 20.51 -12.59 -0.03
CA GLN A 112 20.64 -13.58 1.05
C GLN A 112 20.18 -13.04 2.41
N HIS A 113 20.24 -11.72 2.63
CA HIS A 113 20.04 -11.09 3.94
C HIS A 113 19.00 -9.94 3.94
N GLU A 114 17.88 -10.09 3.22
CA GLU A 114 16.80 -9.08 3.14
C GLU A 114 16.28 -8.60 4.50
N GLY A 115 16.23 -9.50 5.47
CA GLY A 115 15.71 -9.22 6.81
C GLY A 115 16.63 -8.36 7.68
N ALA A 116 17.89 -8.15 7.28
CA ALA A 116 18.87 -7.42 8.10
C ALA A 116 18.40 -5.99 8.44
N LEU A 117 17.62 -5.35 7.56
CA LEU A 117 17.06 -4.02 7.79
C LEU A 117 16.05 -3.97 8.95
N ALA A 118 15.34 -5.07 9.24
CA ALA A 118 14.29 -5.11 10.25
C ALA A 118 14.81 -5.49 11.66
N VAL A 119 16.00 -6.08 11.75
CA VAL A 119 16.54 -6.65 13.00
C VAL A 119 17.83 -5.97 13.48
N ALA A 120 18.27 -4.92 12.78
CA ALA A 120 19.46 -4.13 13.14
C ALA A 120 19.20 -3.16 14.29
#